data_AF-A0A0G0KTV3-F1
#
_entry.id   AF-A0A0G0KTV3-F1
#
_cell.length_a   1.000
_cell.length_b   1.000
_cell.length_c   1.000
_cell.angle_alpha   90.00
_cell.angle_beta   90.00
_cell.angle_gamma   90.00
#
_symmetry.space_group_name_H-M   'P 1'
#
loop_
_entity.id
_entity.type
_entity.pdbx_description
1 polymer ?
#
loop_
_entity_poly.entity_id
_entity_poly.type
_entity_poly.pdbx_seq_one_letter_code
_entity_poly.pdbx_strand_id
1 'polypeptide(L)'
;LSGKKMDWDRLKEIVKLSGVMRKLTREIAELRKTIPSPMENRRAWQLNWLSWVYAGTQEGIDWLTAVRDDLKKRVAEKIGVVKEEKFRLMDLFMAPMHCNLRILNWMQEQGVVMVNEALIFTWGKEDVEMDPSQPLISLAHKLYNGPLMGTLVGPIEVGIEYIVRDAIDYNIDGAVFWQTNACRQSGVIHTWKEALSEKAGVPTAVIEMDLIDTTIATYDQIKEKLEEFFETLESIRQEV
;
A
#
# COMPACT_ATOMS: atom_id res chain seq x y z
N LEU A 1 -13.52 -7.46 30.75
CA LEU A 1 -13.94 -6.24 30.02
C LEU A 1 -15.41 -6.30 29.58
N SER A 2 -15.92 -7.35 28.92
CA SER A 2 -17.34 -7.40 28.48
C SER A 2 -18.31 -8.10 29.44
N GLY A 3 -17.82 -8.87 30.41
CA GLY A 3 -18.65 -9.71 31.30
C GLY A 3 -19.36 -10.88 30.62
N LYS A 4 -19.18 -11.06 29.30
CA LYS A 4 -19.79 -12.11 28.48
C LYS A 4 -18.76 -13.23 28.20
N LYS A 5 -19.22 -14.48 28.16
CA LYS A 5 -18.41 -15.60 27.66
C LYS A 5 -18.18 -15.45 26.16
N MET A 6 -17.10 -16.06 25.66
CA MET A 6 -16.81 -16.09 24.22
C MET A 6 -17.94 -16.79 23.46
N ASP A 7 -18.47 -16.11 22.45
CA ASP A 7 -19.40 -16.67 21.48
C ASP A 7 -18.59 -17.18 20.27
N TRP A 8 -18.42 -18.50 20.21
CA TRP A 8 -17.63 -19.12 19.16
C TRP A 8 -18.29 -19.04 17.80
N ASP A 9 -19.61 -19.18 17.70
CA ASP A 9 -20.29 -19.13 16.41
C ASP A 9 -20.26 -17.72 15.82
N ARG A 10 -20.39 -16.70 16.66
CA ARG A 10 -20.17 -15.31 16.24
C ARG A 10 -18.73 -15.07 15.77
N LEU A 11 -17.74 -15.68 16.42
CA LEU A 11 -16.35 -15.58 15.97
C LEU A 11 -16.16 -16.24 14.60
N LYS A 12 -16.74 -17.41 14.35
CA LYS A 12 -16.68 -18.08 13.03
C LYS A 12 -17.27 -17.19 11.93
N GLU A 13 -18.40 -16.53 12.21
CA GLU A 13 -19.01 -15.59 11.29
C GLU A 13 -18.07 -14.41 10.97
N ILE A 14 -17.46 -13.80 11.98
CA ILE A 14 -16.49 -12.70 11.81
C ILE A 14 -15.26 -13.14 11.01
N VAL A 15 -14.75 -14.37 11.22
CA VAL A 15 -13.64 -14.95 10.46
C VAL A 15 -14.03 -15.12 8.99
N LYS A 16 -15.23 -15.63 8.70
CA LYS A 16 -15.76 -15.75 7.34
C LYS A 16 -15.82 -14.39 6.64
N LEU A 17 -16.40 -13.38 7.30
CA LEU A 17 -16.50 -12.02 6.76
C LEU A 17 -15.11 -11.40 6.52
N SER A 18 -14.19 -11.60 7.46
CA SER A 18 -12.79 -11.15 7.32
C SER A 18 -12.08 -11.78 6.12
N GLY A 19 -12.35 -13.06 5.82
CA GLY A 19 -11.83 -13.74 4.63
C GLY A 19 -12.32 -13.10 3.33
N VAL A 20 -13.61 -12.77 3.26
CA VAL A 20 -14.19 -12.06 2.10
C VAL A 20 -13.55 -10.70 1.91
N MET A 21 -13.42 -9.89 2.98
CA MET A 21 -12.77 -8.58 2.90
C MET A 21 -11.32 -8.70 2.40
N ARG A 22 -10.56 -9.69 2.88
CA ARG A 22 -9.17 -9.92 2.43
C ARG A 22 -9.10 -10.20 0.93
N LYS A 23 -9.99 -11.07 0.43
CA LYS A 23 -10.07 -11.38 -1.01
C LYS A 23 -10.38 -10.13 -1.83
N LEU A 24 -11.34 -9.32 -1.39
CA LEU A 24 -11.68 -8.06 -2.07
C LEU A 24 -10.50 -7.08 -2.11
N THR A 25 -9.78 -6.93 -1.00
CA THR A 25 -8.56 -6.08 -0.95
C THR A 25 -7.50 -6.56 -1.95
N ARG A 26 -7.32 -7.88 -2.10
CA ARG A 26 -6.41 -8.44 -3.11
C ARG A 26 -6.88 -8.19 -4.54
N GLU A 27 -8.16 -8.37 -4.82
CA GLU A 27 -8.72 -8.03 -6.14
C GLU A 27 -8.49 -6.55 -6.48
N ILE A 28 -8.65 -5.65 -5.52
CA ILE A 28 -8.37 -4.22 -5.69
C ILE A 28 -6.89 -3.99 -6.00
N ALA A 29 -5.97 -4.67 -5.31
CA ALA A 29 -4.54 -4.56 -5.56
C ALA A 29 -4.18 -4.99 -6.99
N GLU A 30 -4.69 -6.13 -7.45
CA GLU A 30 -4.42 -6.65 -8.80
C GLU A 30 -4.92 -5.72 -9.90
N LEU A 31 -6.06 -5.02 -9.71
CA LEU A 31 -6.57 -4.06 -10.69
C LEU A 31 -5.62 -2.89 -10.94
N ARG A 32 -4.82 -2.53 -9.93
CA ARG A 32 -3.85 -1.42 -10.01
C ARG A 32 -2.60 -1.75 -10.84
N LYS A 33 -2.40 -3.00 -11.22
CA LYS A 33 -1.36 -3.39 -12.21
C LYS A 33 -1.70 -2.92 -13.63
N THR A 34 -2.98 -2.61 -13.90
CA THR A 34 -3.43 -2.06 -15.19
C THR A 34 -2.78 -0.71 -15.46
N ILE A 35 -2.46 -0.45 -16.73
CA ILE A 35 -1.98 0.84 -17.21
C ILE A 35 -3.04 1.41 -18.19
N PRO A 36 -3.59 2.61 -17.93
CA PRO A 36 -3.40 3.43 -16.73
C PRO A 36 -4.09 2.82 -15.48
N SER A 37 -3.58 3.14 -14.29
CA SER A 37 -4.11 2.69 -13.01
C SER A 37 -5.46 3.37 -12.70
N PRO A 38 -6.47 2.62 -12.22
CA PRO A 38 -7.81 3.13 -12.03
C PRO A 38 -8.04 3.87 -10.70
N MET A 39 -7.10 3.79 -9.74
CA MET A 39 -7.33 4.15 -8.34
C MET A 39 -6.55 5.39 -7.91
N GLU A 40 -7.16 6.24 -7.07
CA GLU A 40 -6.52 7.44 -6.52
C GLU A 40 -5.46 7.12 -5.47
N ASN A 41 -4.39 7.92 -5.44
CA ASN A 41 -3.23 7.71 -4.55
C ASN A 41 -3.63 7.62 -3.07
N ARG A 42 -4.52 8.52 -2.61
CA ARG A 42 -4.98 8.53 -1.21
C ARG A 42 -5.86 7.33 -0.82
N ARG A 43 -6.46 6.64 -1.81
CA ARG A 43 -7.49 5.61 -1.57
C ARG A 43 -6.91 4.40 -0.84
N ALA A 44 -5.65 4.07 -1.09
CA ALA A 44 -4.94 2.99 -0.43
C ALA A 44 -4.93 3.13 1.10
N TRP A 45 -4.52 4.29 1.61
CA TRP A 45 -4.48 4.58 3.04
C TRP A 45 -5.89 4.62 3.66
N GLN A 46 -6.87 5.18 2.94
CA GLN A 46 -8.27 5.16 3.37
C GLN A 46 -8.81 3.72 3.48
N LEU A 47 -8.52 2.87 2.50
CA LEU A 47 -8.88 1.46 2.51
C LEU A 47 -8.25 0.74 3.70
N ASN A 48 -6.97 0.99 3.98
CA ASN A 48 -6.29 0.38 5.12
C ASN A 48 -6.98 0.73 6.45
N TRP A 49 -7.31 1.99 6.71
CA TRP A 49 -8.01 2.37 7.95
C TRP A 49 -9.42 1.80 8.03
N LEU A 50 -10.17 1.83 6.93
CA LEU A 50 -11.51 1.25 6.90
C LEU A 50 -11.47 -0.26 7.14
N SER A 51 -10.44 -0.94 6.65
CA SER A 51 -10.25 -2.37 6.92
C SER A 51 -10.01 -2.67 8.40
N TRP A 52 -9.44 -1.73 9.16
CA TRP A 52 -9.26 -1.85 10.61
C TRP A 52 -10.56 -1.57 11.38
N VAL A 53 -11.27 -0.50 11.01
CA VAL A 53 -12.50 -0.08 11.70
C VAL A 53 -13.66 -1.04 11.45
N TYR A 54 -13.82 -1.52 10.22
CA TYR A 54 -14.90 -2.41 9.79
C TYR A 54 -14.45 -3.87 9.64
N ALA A 55 -13.39 -4.26 10.37
CA ALA A 55 -12.85 -5.61 10.29
C ALA A 55 -13.91 -6.67 10.64
N GLY A 56 -14.25 -7.52 9.66
CA GLY A 56 -15.19 -8.63 9.83
C GLY A 56 -16.64 -8.19 9.99
N THR A 57 -17.03 -7.04 9.40
CA THR A 57 -18.43 -6.60 9.31
C THR A 57 -18.94 -6.63 7.87
N GLN A 58 -20.27 -6.62 7.71
CA GLN A 58 -20.89 -6.61 6.38
C GLN A 58 -20.71 -5.26 5.68
N GLU A 59 -20.77 -4.16 6.43
CA GLU A 59 -20.57 -2.80 5.91
C GLU A 59 -19.19 -2.64 5.28
N GLY A 60 -18.16 -3.26 5.88
CA GLY A 60 -16.82 -3.28 5.31
C GLY A 60 -16.74 -4.05 3.99
N ILE A 61 -17.48 -5.15 3.86
CA ILE A 61 -17.60 -5.92 2.62
C ILE A 61 -18.32 -5.11 1.54
N ASP A 62 -19.45 -4.49 1.89
CA ASP A 62 -20.26 -3.71 0.95
C ASP A 62 -19.45 -2.53 0.40
N TRP A 63 -18.70 -1.84 1.27
CA TRP A 63 -17.81 -0.76 0.87
C TRP A 63 -16.67 -1.23 -0.04
N LEU A 64 -15.95 -2.30 0.34
CA LEU A 64 -14.88 -2.87 -0.49
C LEU A 64 -15.40 -3.37 -1.84
N THR A 65 -16.60 -3.95 -1.87
CA THR A 65 -17.25 -4.42 -3.10
C THR A 65 -17.55 -3.26 -4.02
N ALA A 66 -18.13 -2.17 -3.49
CA ALA A 66 -18.42 -0.97 -4.27
C ALA A 66 -17.13 -0.34 -4.87
N VAL A 67 -16.05 -0.28 -4.09
CA VAL A 67 -14.75 0.20 -4.59
C VAL A 67 -14.22 -0.72 -5.69
N ARG A 68 -14.22 -2.03 -5.45
CA ARG A 68 -13.74 -3.04 -6.41
C ARG A 68 -14.51 -2.96 -7.73
N ASP A 69 -15.83 -2.81 -7.66
CA ASP A 69 -16.71 -2.73 -8.83
C ASP A 69 -16.49 -1.45 -9.64
N ASP A 70 -16.32 -0.30 -8.98
CA ASP A 70 -15.97 0.97 -9.65
C ASP A 70 -14.62 0.84 -10.37
N LEU A 71 -13.60 0.28 -9.70
CA LEU A 71 -12.28 0.08 -10.30
C LEU A 71 -12.32 -0.91 -11.47
N LYS A 72 -13.09 -2.01 -11.37
CA LYS A 72 -13.29 -2.95 -12.49
C LYS A 72 -13.93 -2.28 -13.69
N LYS A 73 -14.94 -1.44 -13.47
CA LYS A 73 -15.58 -0.67 -14.54
C LYS A 73 -14.58 0.26 -15.22
N ARG A 74 -13.81 1.02 -14.45
CA ARG A 74 -12.75 1.90 -14.97
C ARG A 74 -11.71 1.14 -15.80
N VAL A 75 -11.25 -0.03 -15.32
CA VAL A 75 -10.32 -0.89 -16.06
C VAL A 75 -10.93 -1.36 -17.38
N ALA A 76 -12.20 -1.81 -17.38
CA ALA A 76 -12.89 -2.25 -18.59
C ALA A 76 -13.05 -1.12 -19.63
N GLU A 77 -13.29 0.10 -19.14
CA GLU A 77 -13.42 1.31 -19.97
C GLU A 77 -12.06 1.96 -20.30
N LYS A 78 -10.94 1.39 -19.80
CA LYS A 78 -9.58 1.94 -19.90
C LYS A 78 -9.44 3.38 -19.38
N ILE A 79 -10.19 3.69 -18.33
CA ILE A 79 -10.17 4.99 -17.65
C ILE A 79 -9.17 4.94 -16.51
N GLY A 80 -8.08 5.69 -16.66
CA GLY A 80 -7.11 5.95 -15.59
C GLY A 80 -7.62 6.98 -14.60
N VAL A 81 -6.98 7.03 -13.42
CA VAL A 81 -7.26 8.08 -12.44
C VAL A 81 -6.75 9.47 -12.88
N VAL A 82 -5.69 9.48 -13.69
CA VAL A 82 -5.11 10.68 -14.32
C VAL A 82 -5.30 10.61 -15.82
N LYS A 83 -5.33 11.78 -16.48
CA LYS A 83 -5.41 11.86 -17.95
C LYS A 83 -4.17 11.26 -18.63
N GLU A 84 -3.00 11.50 -18.04
CA GLU A 84 -1.72 11.00 -18.49
C GLU A 84 -0.95 10.50 -17.27
N GLU A 85 -0.72 9.20 -17.22
CA GLU A 85 0.07 8.54 -16.18
C GLU A 85 1.54 8.59 -16.58
N LYS A 86 2.28 9.54 -15.98
CA LYS A 86 3.69 9.78 -16.28
C LYS A 86 4.60 8.79 -15.60
N PHE A 87 4.39 8.61 -14.28
CA PHE A 87 5.20 7.76 -13.41
C PHE A 87 4.32 6.93 -12.49
N ARG A 88 4.67 5.67 -12.31
CA ARG A 88 4.07 4.71 -11.38
C ARG A 88 5.02 4.50 -10.23
N LEU A 89 4.59 4.86 -9.02
CA LEU A 89 5.43 4.79 -7.84
C LEU A 89 4.95 3.77 -6.81
N MET A 90 5.90 3.27 -6.03
CA MET A 90 5.67 2.45 -4.85
C MET A 90 5.87 3.28 -3.57
N ASP A 91 4.91 3.17 -2.64
CA ASP A 91 5.03 3.71 -1.30
C ASP A 91 5.70 2.68 -0.38
N LEU A 92 6.90 2.97 0.10
CA LEU A 92 7.63 2.03 0.95
C LEU A 92 7.29 2.21 2.44
N PHE A 93 6.67 3.32 2.83
CA PHE A 93 6.36 3.58 4.24
C PHE A 93 5.10 4.43 4.42
N MET A 94 4.81 4.94 5.62
CA MET A 94 3.61 5.74 5.84
C MET A 94 3.76 7.17 5.28
N ALA A 95 2.93 7.53 4.30
CA ALA A 95 2.86 8.88 3.74
C ALA A 95 2.50 9.96 4.78
N PRO A 96 2.83 11.25 4.53
CA PRO A 96 2.50 12.33 5.45
C PRO A 96 1.00 12.48 5.64
N MET A 97 0.57 12.29 6.89
CA MET A 97 -0.83 12.31 7.29
C MET A 97 -1.35 13.72 7.53
N HIS A 98 -0.45 14.66 7.83
CA HIS A 98 -0.75 16.06 7.97
C HIS A 98 -1.43 16.59 6.70
N CYS A 99 -2.37 17.51 6.89
CA CYS A 99 -3.19 18.07 5.81
C CYS A 99 -3.96 17.01 4.99
N ASN A 100 -4.36 15.87 5.59
CA ASN A 100 -5.24 14.87 4.97
C ASN A 100 -4.68 14.29 3.65
N LEU A 101 -3.42 13.83 3.67
CA LEU A 101 -2.74 13.22 2.53
C LEU A 101 -2.68 14.14 1.29
N ARG A 102 -2.71 15.47 1.48
CA ARG A 102 -2.74 16.46 0.40
C ARG A 102 -1.60 16.26 -0.61
N ILE A 103 -0.42 15.86 -0.14
CA ILE A 103 0.74 15.61 -1.00
C ILE A 103 0.46 14.53 -2.04
N LEU A 104 -0.26 13.47 -1.68
CA LEU A 104 -0.59 12.37 -2.60
C LEU A 104 -1.54 12.82 -3.72
N ASN A 105 -2.45 13.77 -3.43
CA ASN A 105 -3.32 14.37 -4.43
C ASN A 105 -2.50 15.27 -5.37
N TRP A 106 -1.58 16.07 -4.83
CA TRP A 106 -0.70 16.89 -5.64
C TRP A 106 0.18 16.04 -6.57
N MET A 107 0.75 14.92 -6.09
CA MET A 107 1.48 13.97 -6.94
C MET A 107 0.60 13.46 -8.08
N GLN A 108 -0.66 13.11 -7.78
CA GLN A 108 -1.62 12.69 -8.79
C GLN A 108 -1.90 13.79 -9.84
N GLU A 109 -2.02 15.05 -9.42
CA GLU A 109 -2.16 16.19 -10.34
C GLU A 109 -0.96 16.36 -11.26
N GLN A 110 0.25 15.94 -10.84
CA GLN A 110 1.46 15.93 -11.68
C GLN A 110 1.51 14.74 -12.65
N GLY A 111 0.53 13.83 -12.62
CA GLY A 111 0.52 12.59 -13.41
C GLY A 111 1.25 11.43 -12.75
N VAL A 112 1.55 11.52 -11.46
CA VAL A 112 2.25 10.49 -10.69
C VAL A 112 1.25 9.65 -9.90
N VAL A 113 1.24 8.34 -10.13
CA VAL A 113 0.27 7.42 -9.51
C VAL A 113 0.97 6.44 -8.58
N MET A 114 0.52 6.38 -7.33
CA MET A 114 0.94 5.36 -6.37
C MET A 114 0.16 4.08 -6.66
N VAL A 115 0.84 3.03 -7.09
CA VAL A 115 0.19 1.78 -7.55
C VAL A 115 0.40 0.61 -6.59
N ASN A 116 1.33 0.75 -5.65
CA ASN A 116 1.57 -0.21 -4.58
C ASN A 116 2.02 0.51 -3.30
N GLU A 117 1.46 0.13 -2.14
CA GLU A 117 1.92 0.56 -0.83
C GLU A 117 2.42 -0.67 -0.06
N ALA A 118 3.71 -0.71 0.25
CA ALA A 118 4.38 -1.89 0.80
C ALA A 118 3.76 -2.38 2.10
N LEU A 119 3.23 -1.47 2.92
CA LEU A 119 2.62 -1.80 4.20
C LEU A 119 1.17 -2.31 4.09
N ILE A 120 0.56 -2.22 2.91
CA ILE A 120 -0.88 -2.49 2.70
C ILE A 120 -1.10 -3.60 1.65
N PHE A 121 -0.33 -3.58 0.55
CA PHE A 121 -0.57 -4.43 -0.62
C PHE A 121 0.59 -5.37 -0.97
N THR A 122 1.73 -5.31 -0.25
CA THR A 122 2.83 -6.26 -0.44
C THR A 122 2.64 -7.50 0.41
N TRP A 123 1.91 -8.46 -0.17
CA TRP A 123 1.61 -9.73 0.47
C TRP A 123 2.71 -10.77 0.22
N GLY A 124 2.79 -11.77 1.10
CA GLY A 124 3.61 -12.96 0.83
C GLY A 124 3.13 -13.77 -0.37
N LYS A 125 3.97 -14.73 -0.80
CA LYS A 125 3.71 -15.59 -1.97
C LYS A 125 2.41 -16.38 -1.85
N GLU A 126 2.05 -16.81 -0.64
CA GLU A 126 0.84 -17.59 -0.39
C GLU A 126 -0.24 -16.73 0.26
N ASP A 127 -1.48 -16.87 -0.23
CA ASP A 127 -2.61 -16.31 0.49
C ASP A 127 -3.05 -17.25 1.60
N VAL A 128 -3.37 -16.67 2.74
CA VAL A 128 -3.90 -17.42 3.87
C VAL A 128 -5.39 -17.53 3.72
N GLU A 129 -5.86 -18.77 3.57
CA GLU A 129 -7.28 -19.08 3.67
C GLU A 129 -7.77 -18.87 5.10
N MET A 130 -8.88 -18.14 5.23
CA MET A 130 -9.54 -17.90 6.51
C MET A 130 -10.59 -18.98 6.75
N ASP A 131 -10.22 -20.08 7.40
CA ASP A 131 -11.14 -21.17 7.75
C ASP A 131 -11.97 -20.82 9.00
N PRO A 132 -13.31 -20.67 8.87
CA PRO A 132 -14.19 -20.44 10.01
C PRO A 132 -14.28 -21.63 10.98
N SER A 133 -13.91 -22.85 10.57
CA SER A 133 -13.93 -24.02 11.46
C SER A 133 -12.81 -23.97 12.50
N GLN A 134 -11.72 -23.27 12.18
CA GLN A 134 -10.55 -23.06 13.05
C GLN A 134 -10.28 -21.56 13.27
N PRO A 135 -11.20 -20.82 13.90
CA PRO A 135 -11.19 -19.36 13.86
C PRO A 135 -9.95 -18.72 14.50
N LEU A 136 -9.41 -19.32 15.57
CA LEU A 136 -8.19 -18.80 16.21
C LEU A 136 -6.94 -19.00 15.35
N ILE A 137 -6.83 -20.16 14.69
CA ILE A 137 -5.70 -20.47 13.80
C ILE A 137 -5.76 -19.54 12.59
N SER A 138 -6.94 -19.36 11.99
CA SER A 138 -7.16 -18.43 10.88
C SER A 138 -6.78 -16.99 11.23
N LEU A 139 -7.15 -16.52 12.44
CA LEU A 139 -6.73 -15.20 12.92
C LEU A 139 -5.21 -15.10 13.12
N ALA A 140 -4.58 -16.13 13.70
CA ALA A 140 -3.14 -16.16 13.86
C ALA A 140 -2.41 -16.10 12.50
N HIS A 141 -2.86 -16.89 11.53
CA HIS A 141 -2.31 -16.87 10.18
C HIS A 141 -2.54 -15.52 9.48
N LYS A 142 -3.73 -14.90 9.62
CA LYS A 142 -4.01 -13.56 9.07
C LYS A 142 -3.02 -12.53 9.58
N LEU A 143 -2.76 -12.53 10.88
CA LEU A 143 -1.83 -11.58 11.52
C LEU A 143 -0.40 -11.84 11.06
N TYR A 144 0.04 -13.11 11.07
CA TYR A 144 1.41 -13.48 10.72
C TYR A 144 1.73 -13.28 9.23
N ASN A 145 0.75 -13.44 8.35
CA ASN A 145 0.89 -13.28 6.90
C ASN A 145 0.30 -11.96 6.38
N GLY A 146 0.20 -10.96 7.26
CA GLY A 146 -0.13 -9.59 6.89
C GLY A 146 1.04 -8.92 6.14
N PRO A 147 0.77 -7.87 5.33
CA PRO A 147 1.81 -7.21 4.54
C PRO A 147 2.93 -6.64 5.42
N LEU A 148 2.55 -6.05 6.56
CA LEU A 148 3.46 -5.50 7.56
C LEU A 148 4.44 -6.55 8.13
N MET A 149 3.98 -7.79 8.32
CA MET A 149 4.85 -8.84 8.90
C MET A 149 5.92 -9.27 7.92
N GLY A 150 5.56 -9.46 6.64
CA GLY A 150 6.50 -9.83 5.59
C GLY A 150 7.52 -8.75 5.27
N THR A 151 7.17 -7.48 5.49
CA THR A 151 8.02 -6.33 5.11
C THR A 151 8.85 -5.77 6.28
N LEU A 152 8.28 -5.57 7.48
CA LEU A 152 8.93 -4.82 8.57
C LEU A 152 9.25 -5.62 9.84
N VAL A 153 8.76 -6.86 9.97
CA VAL A 153 8.93 -7.66 11.21
C VAL A 153 9.66 -8.97 10.97
N GLY A 154 9.48 -9.60 9.81
CA GLY A 154 10.16 -10.82 9.41
C GLY A 154 11.61 -10.61 8.97
N PRO A 155 12.25 -11.68 8.46
CA PRO A 155 13.59 -11.60 7.88
C PRO A 155 13.61 -10.59 6.72
N ILE A 156 14.66 -9.77 6.65
CA ILE A 156 14.75 -8.68 5.68
C ILE A 156 14.80 -9.20 4.23
N GLU A 157 15.35 -10.38 4.02
CA GLU A 157 15.46 -11.04 2.72
C GLU A 157 14.08 -11.33 2.12
N VAL A 158 13.12 -11.71 2.98
CA VAL A 158 11.73 -11.97 2.57
C VAL A 158 11.06 -10.66 2.14
N GLY A 159 11.28 -9.57 2.90
CA GLY A 159 10.78 -8.24 2.54
C GLY A 159 11.35 -7.76 1.21
N ILE A 160 12.65 -7.96 0.98
CA ILE A 160 13.33 -7.64 -0.30
C ILE A 160 12.70 -8.41 -1.46
N GLU A 161 12.47 -9.72 -1.31
CA GLU A 161 11.82 -10.52 -2.36
C GLU A 161 10.45 -9.95 -2.73
N TYR A 162 9.66 -9.53 -1.74
CA TYR A 162 8.32 -9.04 -1.99
C TYR A 162 8.29 -7.66 -2.64
N ILE A 163 9.10 -6.71 -2.17
CA ILE A 163 9.14 -5.36 -2.77
C ILE A 163 9.72 -5.39 -4.19
N VAL A 164 10.72 -6.23 -4.47
CA VAL A 164 11.31 -6.37 -5.81
C VAL A 164 10.31 -7.04 -6.76
N ARG A 165 9.62 -8.09 -6.31
CA ARG A 165 8.53 -8.70 -7.08
C ARG A 165 7.46 -7.66 -7.41
N ASP A 166 6.99 -6.92 -6.41
CA ASP A 166 5.94 -5.93 -6.61
C ASP A 166 6.40 -4.78 -7.50
N ALA A 167 7.68 -4.38 -7.42
CA ALA A 167 8.24 -3.38 -8.32
C ALA A 167 8.13 -3.80 -9.80
N ILE A 168 8.41 -5.07 -10.09
CA ILE A 168 8.30 -5.65 -11.44
C ILE A 168 6.82 -5.82 -11.83
N ASP A 169 6.02 -6.49 -11.00
CA ASP A 169 4.63 -6.83 -11.30
C ASP A 169 3.73 -5.61 -11.53
N TYR A 170 4.03 -4.50 -10.86
CA TYR A 170 3.28 -3.25 -10.96
C TYR A 170 3.87 -2.26 -11.97
N ASN A 171 4.96 -2.60 -12.67
CA ASN A 171 5.72 -1.70 -13.56
C ASN A 171 6.05 -0.38 -12.84
N ILE A 172 6.79 -0.46 -11.74
CA ILE A 172 7.18 0.70 -10.94
C ILE A 172 8.36 1.42 -11.58
N ASP A 173 8.24 2.74 -11.74
CA ASP A 173 9.29 3.63 -12.26
C ASP A 173 10.19 4.17 -11.13
N GLY A 174 9.65 4.27 -9.91
CA GLY A 174 10.37 4.82 -8.75
C GLY A 174 9.70 4.45 -7.43
N ALA A 175 10.43 4.54 -6.33
CA ALA A 175 9.89 4.31 -4.99
C ALA A 175 10.06 5.54 -4.10
N VAL A 176 9.13 5.76 -3.18
CA VAL A 176 9.21 6.82 -2.18
C VAL A 176 9.20 6.20 -0.80
N PHE A 177 10.18 6.60 0.02
CA PHE A 177 10.23 6.26 1.43
C PHE A 177 10.07 7.50 2.28
N TRP A 178 8.99 7.54 3.06
CA TRP A 178 8.70 8.62 3.99
C TRP A 178 9.42 8.35 5.32
N GLN A 179 10.59 8.94 5.46
CA GLN A 179 11.43 8.75 6.63
C GLN A 179 10.92 9.60 7.80
N THR A 180 10.26 8.91 8.74
CA THR A 180 9.88 9.47 10.04
C THR A 180 10.88 9.10 11.13
N ASN A 181 11.17 10.07 12.00
CA ASN A 181 12.01 9.87 13.18
C ASN A 181 11.29 9.07 14.30
N ALA A 182 9.97 8.92 14.22
CA ALA A 182 9.18 8.24 15.25
C ALA A 182 9.20 6.71 15.13
N CYS A 183 9.22 6.16 13.91
CA CYS A 183 9.14 4.73 13.70
C CYS A 183 10.52 4.11 13.43
N ARG A 184 11.12 3.47 14.44
CA ARG A 184 12.46 2.83 14.33
C ARG A 184 12.52 1.65 13.35
N GLN A 185 11.37 1.11 12.94
CA GLN A 185 11.31 0.08 11.89
C GLN A 185 11.72 0.64 10.51
N SER A 186 11.87 1.96 10.38
CA SER A 186 12.35 2.62 9.15
C SER A 186 13.82 2.32 8.80
N GLY A 187 14.60 1.72 9.71
CA GLY A 187 16.02 1.41 9.50
C GLY A 187 16.32 0.45 8.34
N VAL A 188 15.31 -0.20 7.75
CA VAL A 188 15.44 -1.11 6.60
C VAL A 188 15.65 -0.39 5.26
N ILE A 189 15.48 0.94 5.20
CA ILE A 189 15.46 1.71 3.95
C ILE A 189 16.73 1.54 3.12
N HIS A 190 17.91 1.51 3.73
CA HIS A 190 19.15 1.35 2.99
C HIS A 190 19.16 0.06 2.17
N THR A 191 18.83 -1.06 2.82
CA THR A 191 18.78 -2.37 2.18
C THR A 191 17.67 -2.44 1.12
N TRP A 192 16.51 -1.84 1.36
CA TRP A 192 15.42 -1.82 0.39
C TRP A 192 15.76 -1.00 -0.86
N LYS A 193 16.35 0.19 -0.67
CA LYS A 193 16.80 1.06 -1.76
C LYS A 193 17.86 0.37 -2.62
N GLU A 194 18.86 -0.25 -2.01
CA GLU A 194 19.89 -1.02 -2.71
C GLU A 194 19.26 -2.14 -3.53
N ALA A 195 18.39 -2.95 -2.92
CA ALA A 195 17.77 -4.08 -3.60
C ALA A 195 16.85 -3.65 -4.76
N LEU A 196 16.06 -2.59 -4.61
CA LEU A 196 15.21 -2.05 -5.67
C LEU A 196 16.06 -1.53 -6.84
N SER A 197 17.14 -0.81 -6.55
CA SER A 197 18.05 -0.30 -7.57
C SER A 197 18.77 -1.43 -8.32
N GLU A 198 19.36 -2.39 -7.60
CA GLU A 198 20.18 -3.45 -8.20
C GLU A 198 19.35 -4.52 -8.93
N LYS A 199 18.18 -4.87 -8.39
CA LYS A 199 17.39 -6.01 -8.88
C LYS A 199 16.23 -5.62 -9.78
N ALA A 200 15.72 -4.40 -9.65
CA ALA A 200 14.59 -3.91 -10.44
C ALA A 200 14.90 -2.64 -11.24
N GLY A 201 16.09 -2.03 -11.06
CA GLY A 201 16.42 -0.76 -11.71
C GLY A 201 15.58 0.42 -11.19
N VAL A 202 14.96 0.29 -10.02
CA VAL A 202 14.02 1.27 -9.48
C VAL A 202 14.75 2.21 -8.51
N PRO A 203 14.89 3.51 -8.82
CA PRO A 203 15.46 4.48 -7.90
C PRO A 203 14.47 4.80 -6.76
N THR A 204 15.01 5.14 -5.59
CA THR A 204 14.22 5.45 -4.39
C THR A 204 14.53 6.84 -3.84
N ALA A 205 13.50 7.68 -3.70
CA ALA A 205 13.54 8.92 -2.95
C ALA A 205 13.33 8.66 -1.45
N VAL A 206 14.16 9.27 -0.62
CA VAL A 206 14.02 9.22 0.84
C VAL A 206 13.68 10.62 1.32
N ILE A 207 12.47 10.79 1.83
CA ILE A 207 11.93 12.09 2.21
C ILE A 207 11.81 12.13 3.73
N GLU A 208 12.68 12.91 4.36
CA GLU A 208 12.60 13.20 5.79
C GLU A 208 11.36 14.06 6.08
N MET A 209 10.50 13.56 6.98
CA MET A 209 9.24 14.18 7.35
C MET A 209 8.72 13.59 8.68
N ASP A 210 7.59 14.10 9.17
CA ASP A 210 6.78 13.39 10.14
C ASP A 210 5.36 13.13 9.61
N LEU A 211 4.69 12.15 10.21
CA LEU A 211 3.30 11.86 9.89
C LEU A 211 2.40 13.07 10.19
N ILE A 212 2.62 13.75 11.32
CA ILE A 212 1.72 14.81 11.81
C ILE A 212 2.50 16.11 12.05
N ASP A 213 3.73 16.03 12.55
CA ASP A 213 4.52 17.20 12.94
C ASP A 213 5.15 17.92 11.73
N THR A 214 4.55 19.05 11.34
CA THR A 214 5.03 19.87 10.22
C THR A 214 6.28 20.70 10.56
N THR A 215 6.79 20.64 11.80
CA THR A 215 8.03 21.33 12.18
C THR A 215 9.29 20.62 11.68
N ILE A 216 9.20 19.31 11.37
CA ILE A 216 10.30 18.52 10.82
C ILE A 216 10.51 18.84 9.35
N ALA A 217 9.43 18.86 8.56
CA ALA A 217 9.45 19.26 7.17
C ALA A 217 8.12 19.93 6.81
N THR A 218 8.20 21.06 6.12
CA THR A 218 7.02 21.75 5.61
C THR A 218 6.49 21.06 4.35
N TYR A 219 5.25 21.36 4.00
CA TYR A 219 4.63 20.87 2.76
C TYR A 219 5.47 21.23 1.52
N ASP A 220 5.98 22.46 1.45
CA ASP A 220 6.76 22.93 0.31
C ASP A 220 8.12 22.25 0.22
N GLN A 221 8.78 21.96 1.35
CA GLN A 221 10.04 21.21 1.38
C GLN A 221 9.87 19.76 0.91
N ILE A 222 8.77 19.10 1.31
CA ILE A 222 8.44 17.75 0.83
C ILE A 222 8.18 17.78 -0.67
N LYS A 223 7.45 18.79 -1.14
CA LYS A 223 7.10 18.98 -2.54
C LYS A 223 8.36 19.20 -3.41
N GLU A 224 9.27 20.08 -2.98
CA GLU A 224 10.53 20.36 -3.68
C GLU A 224 11.36 19.09 -3.89
N LYS A 225 11.53 18.27 -2.84
CA LYS A 225 12.23 16.98 -2.94
C LYS A 225 11.54 15.99 -3.91
N LEU A 226 10.22 16.01 -3.99
CA LEU A 226 9.48 15.18 -4.94
C LEU A 226 9.64 15.69 -6.38
N GLU A 227 9.66 17.00 -6.59
CA GLU A 227 9.91 17.61 -7.90
C GLU A 227 11.31 17.23 -8.41
N GLU A 228 12.36 17.37 -7.57
CA GLU A 228 13.72 16.90 -7.88
C GLU A 228 13.77 15.41 -8.24
N PHE A 229 13.01 14.58 -7.52
CA PHE A 229 12.94 13.16 -7.81
C PHE A 229 12.23 12.89 -9.15
N PHE A 230 11.16 13.60 -9.46
CA PHE A 230 10.46 13.45 -10.74
C PHE A 230 11.34 13.88 -11.92
N GLU A 231 12.15 14.93 -11.77
CA GLU A 231 13.17 15.31 -12.77
C GLU A 231 14.20 14.19 -12.98
N THR A 232 14.64 13.54 -11.89
CA THR A 232 15.54 12.39 -11.97
C THR A 232 14.91 11.23 -12.74
N LEU A 233 13.65 10.90 -12.46
CA LEU A 233 12.92 9.85 -13.17
C LEU A 233 12.75 10.17 -14.67
N GLU A 234 12.47 11.43 -15.00
CA GLU A 234 12.36 11.88 -16.38
C GLU A 234 13.70 11.74 -17.12
N SER A 235 14.82 12.09 -16.49
CA SER A 235 16.16 11.91 -17.06
C SER A 235 16.47 10.44 -17.35
N ILE A 236 16.20 9.54 -16.40
CA ILE A 236 16.41 8.09 -16.56
C ILE A 236 15.58 7.55 -17.73
N ARG A 237 14.33 8.01 -17.87
CA ARG A 237 13.44 7.59 -18.96
C ARG A 237 13.93 8.04 -20.34
N GLN A 238 14.62 9.17 -20.45
CA GLN A 238 15.17 9.68 -21.71
C GLN A 238 16.47 8.99 -22.15
N GLU A 239 17.16 8.32 -21.23
CA GLU A 239 18.41 7.59 -21.51
C GLU A 239 18.18 6.15 -22.04
N VAL A 240 16.95 5.63 -21.94
CA VAL A 240 16.53 4.28 -22.36
C VAL A 240 15.80 4.33 -23.71
#